data_AF-A0A447QZC7-F1
#
_entry.id   AF-A0A447QZC7-F1
#
_cell.length_a   1.000
_cell.length_b   1.000
_cell.length_c   1.000
_cell.angle_alpha   90.00
_cell.angle_beta   90.00
_cell.angle_gamma   90.00
#
_symmetry.space_group_name_H-M   'P 1'
#
loop_
_entity.id
_entity.type
_entity.pdbx_description
1 polymer ?
#
loop_
_entity_poly.entity_id
_entity_poly.type
_entity_poly.pdbx_seq_one_letter_code
_entity_poly.pdbx_strand_id
1 'polypeptide(L)'
;MRKMVLLLVLCTTSVACLAAGSDWSDFIKRVERADPQTIQSLPESVNKIGDSLNGDRATELATAASFALLKDPVSVLNATAEIGKSQDELIQRFDSMMICSLPMMNGYTRAAIEKYYAQAVTVLQNAGKPAIECLNNMRDTMDELRADGPDGKGDDEKLNTLPDVG
;
A
#
# COMPACT_ATOMS: atom_id res chain seq x y z
N MET A 1 -53.44 35.25 28.26
CA MET A 1 -51.97 35.50 28.25
C MET A 1 -51.31 34.46 27.35
N ARG A 2 -50.52 34.93 26.37
CA ARG A 2 -50.07 34.24 25.15
C ARG A 2 -48.94 33.25 25.47
N LYS A 3 -49.08 31.97 25.11
CA LYS A 3 -48.00 30.98 25.18
C LYS A 3 -47.06 31.18 23.97
N MET A 4 -45.85 31.65 24.23
CA MET A 4 -44.80 31.83 23.21
C MET A 4 -44.16 30.47 22.94
N VAL A 5 -44.31 29.97 21.72
CA VAL A 5 -43.67 28.74 21.23
C VAL A 5 -42.22 29.07 20.91
N LEU A 6 -41.27 28.49 21.67
CA LEU A 6 -39.85 28.50 21.29
C LEU A 6 -39.64 27.50 20.14
N LEU A 7 -39.43 28.02 18.93
CA LEU A 7 -38.86 27.29 17.81
C LEU A 7 -37.34 27.22 18.00
N LEU A 8 -36.85 26.09 18.52
CA LEU A 8 -35.44 25.73 18.49
C LEU A 8 -35.08 25.28 17.07
N VAL A 9 -34.50 26.21 16.30
CA VAL A 9 -33.83 25.89 15.04
C VAL A 9 -32.52 25.17 15.36
N LEU A 10 -32.55 23.84 15.30
CA LEU A 10 -31.36 23.01 15.32
C LEU A 10 -30.63 23.17 13.98
N CYS A 11 -29.70 24.13 13.93
CA CYS A 11 -28.63 24.13 12.93
C CYS A 11 -27.64 23.02 13.29
N THR A 12 -27.89 21.80 12.81
CA THR A 12 -26.88 20.74 12.81
C THR A 12 -25.89 21.03 11.70
N THR A 13 -24.88 21.85 11.97
CA THR A 13 -23.72 21.98 11.08
C THR A 13 -22.87 20.73 11.20
N SER A 14 -23.09 19.81 10.27
CA SER A 14 -22.22 18.78 9.72
C SER A 14 -20.78 18.75 10.25
N VAL A 15 -20.51 17.90 11.25
CA VAL A 15 -19.16 17.38 11.52
C VAL A 15 -19.01 16.09 10.74
N ALA A 16 -18.87 16.19 9.42
CA ALA A 16 -18.64 15.04 8.55
C ALA A 16 -17.53 15.40 7.55
N CYS A 17 -16.33 15.68 8.03
CA CYS A 17 -15.16 15.82 7.14
C CYS A 17 -13.80 15.54 7.82
N LEU A 18 -13.77 14.80 8.93
CA LEU A 18 -12.51 14.44 9.61
C LEU A 18 -12.29 12.92 9.77
N ALA A 19 -13.32 12.07 9.53
CA ALA A 19 -13.22 10.63 9.73
C ALA A 19 -12.61 9.86 8.53
N ALA A 20 -12.82 10.35 7.31
CA ALA A 20 -12.33 9.65 6.10
C ALA A 20 -10.79 9.63 5.96
N GLY A 21 -10.08 10.52 6.67
CA GLY A 21 -8.62 10.57 6.69
C GLY A 21 -7.98 9.62 7.71
N SER A 22 -8.57 9.52 8.91
CA SER A 22 -8.09 8.59 9.96
C SER A 22 -8.29 7.14 9.55
N ASP A 23 -9.44 6.81 8.98
CA ASP A 23 -9.80 5.43 8.64
C ASP A 23 -8.88 4.86 7.54
N TRP A 24 -8.48 5.70 6.59
CA TRP A 24 -7.53 5.35 5.53
C TRP A 24 -6.11 5.13 6.06
N SER A 25 -5.59 6.08 6.86
CA SER A 25 -4.24 5.95 7.43
C SER A 25 -4.12 4.69 8.30
N ASP A 26 -5.15 4.40 9.08
CA ASP A 26 -5.19 3.20 9.92
C ASP A 26 -5.30 1.92 9.10
N PHE A 27 -6.06 1.93 8.00
CA PHE A 27 -6.09 0.82 7.05
C PHE A 27 -4.72 0.56 6.43
N ILE A 28 -4.05 1.60 5.93
CA ILE A 28 -2.70 1.51 5.35
C ILE A 28 -1.70 0.92 6.36
N LYS A 29 -1.70 1.40 7.61
CA LYS A 29 -0.82 0.86 8.66
C LYS A 29 -1.10 -0.62 8.96
N ARG A 30 -2.35 -1.05 8.93
CA ARG A 30 -2.70 -2.47 9.12
C ARG A 30 -2.22 -3.33 7.95
N VAL A 31 -2.37 -2.85 6.71
CA VAL A 31 -1.80 -3.52 5.53
C VAL A 31 -0.29 -3.63 5.65
N GLU A 32 0.40 -2.51 5.90
CA GLU A 32 1.86 -2.43 6.02
C GLU A 32 2.44 -3.39 7.06
N ARG A 33 1.74 -3.58 8.19
CA ARG A 33 2.13 -4.50 9.27
C ARG A 33 1.71 -5.95 9.03
N ALA A 34 1.16 -6.25 7.85
CA ALA A 34 0.57 -7.55 7.53
C ALA A 34 -0.41 -8.06 8.59
N ASP A 35 -1.29 -7.17 9.11
CA ASP A 35 -2.33 -7.58 10.05
C ASP A 35 -3.16 -8.74 9.46
N PRO A 36 -3.25 -9.92 10.11
CA PRO A 36 -3.79 -11.12 9.47
C PRO A 36 -5.22 -10.96 8.95
N GLN A 37 -6.09 -10.26 9.70
CA GLN A 37 -7.48 -10.03 9.28
C GLN A 37 -7.55 -9.06 8.10
N THR A 38 -6.71 -8.02 8.13
CA THR A 38 -6.62 -7.05 7.05
C THR A 38 -6.07 -7.67 5.77
N ILE A 39 -5.01 -8.50 5.83
CA ILE A 39 -4.47 -9.19 4.65
C ILE A 39 -5.47 -10.22 4.10
N GLN A 40 -6.14 -10.98 4.97
CA GLN A 40 -7.15 -11.94 4.54
C GLN A 40 -8.32 -11.26 3.81
N SER A 41 -8.74 -10.08 4.26
CA SER A 41 -9.85 -9.33 3.66
C SER A 41 -9.42 -8.37 2.55
N LEU A 42 -8.11 -8.23 2.30
CA LEU A 42 -7.56 -7.27 1.35
C LEU A 42 -8.18 -7.35 -0.06
N PRO A 43 -8.43 -8.55 -0.64
CA PRO A 43 -9.06 -8.62 -1.96
C PRO A 43 -10.47 -8.03 -1.99
N GLU A 44 -11.26 -8.28 -0.94
CA GLU A 44 -12.61 -7.70 -0.82
C GLU A 44 -12.54 -6.19 -0.60
N SER A 45 -11.62 -5.70 0.23
CA SER A 45 -11.40 -4.27 0.44
C SER A 45 -11.01 -3.57 -0.85
N VAL A 46 -10.05 -4.13 -1.60
CA VAL A 46 -9.60 -3.58 -2.88
C VAL A 46 -10.72 -3.59 -3.91
N ASN A 47 -11.50 -4.67 -4.04
CA ASN A 47 -12.66 -4.70 -4.94
C ASN A 47 -13.76 -3.67 -4.58
N LYS A 48 -13.83 -3.21 -3.33
CA LYS A 48 -14.80 -2.19 -2.90
C LYS A 48 -14.32 -0.77 -3.15
N ILE A 49 -13.02 -0.52 -3.11
CA ILE A 49 -12.47 0.84 -3.08
C ILE A 49 -11.55 1.15 -4.25
N GLY A 50 -10.98 0.16 -4.92
CA GLY A 50 -9.81 0.29 -5.79
C GLY A 50 -10.05 1.21 -6.97
N ASP A 51 -11.23 1.15 -7.58
CA ASP A 51 -11.69 1.98 -8.69
C ASP A 51 -11.90 3.46 -8.29
N SER A 52 -12.11 3.72 -6.98
CA SER A 52 -12.25 5.06 -6.43
C SER A 52 -10.94 5.68 -5.93
N LEU A 53 -9.85 4.92 -5.89
CA LEU A 53 -8.56 5.41 -5.40
C LEU A 53 -7.87 6.26 -6.49
N ASN A 54 -7.52 7.49 -6.12
CA ASN A 54 -6.63 8.33 -6.91
C ASN A 54 -5.18 7.76 -6.93
N GLY A 55 -4.30 8.36 -7.74
CA GLY A 55 -2.92 7.90 -7.90
C GLY A 55 -2.16 7.80 -6.58
N ASP A 56 -2.32 8.80 -5.70
CA ASP A 56 -1.62 8.85 -4.41
C ASP A 56 -2.06 7.70 -3.50
N ARG A 57 -3.38 7.52 -3.28
CA ARG A 57 -3.90 6.43 -2.44
C ARG A 57 -3.59 5.05 -3.02
N ALA A 58 -3.60 4.92 -4.34
CA ALA A 58 -3.19 3.66 -4.96
C ALA A 58 -1.70 3.37 -4.71
N THR A 59 -0.84 4.38 -4.84
CA THR A 59 0.59 4.23 -4.56
C THR A 59 0.85 3.91 -3.09
N GLU A 60 0.13 4.56 -2.16
CA GLU A 60 0.19 4.26 -0.73
C GLU A 60 -0.18 2.80 -0.43
N LEU A 61 -1.29 2.32 -1.00
CA LEU A 61 -1.74 0.94 -0.76
C LEU A 61 -0.79 -0.10 -1.37
N ALA A 62 -0.34 0.12 -2.61
CA ALA A 62 0.64 -0.77 -3.24
C ALA A 62 1.96 -0.79 -2.46
N THR A 63 2.42 0.36 -1.99
CA THR A 63 3.62 0.49 -1.15
C THR A 63 3.45 -0.23 0.19
N ALA A 64 2.31 -0.06 0.87
CA ALA A 64 2.01 -0.76 2.11
C ALA A 64 1.98 -2.27 1.93
N ALA A 65 1.32 -2.76 0.87
CA ALA A 65 1.30 -4.20 0.54
C ALA A 65 2.71 -4.73 0.21
N SER A 66 3.55 -3.92 -0.45
CA SER A 66 4.95 -4.25 -0.70
C SER A 66 5.76 -4.36 0.61
N PHE A 67 5.54 -3.48 1.58
CA PHE A 67 6.17 -3.60 2.91
C PHE A 67 5.66 -4.80 3.72
N ALA A 68 4.38 -5.16 3.57
CA ALA A 68 3.78 -6.32 4.21
C ALA A 68 4.50 -7.64 3.86
N LEU A 69 5.14 -7.71 2.68
CA LEU A 69 5.97 -8.86 2.26
C LEU A 69 7.12 -9.15 3.24
N LEU A 70 7.60 -8.15 3.99
CA LEU A 70 8.67 -8.35 4.99
C LEU A 70 8.19 -9.13 6.22
N LYS A 71 6.87 -9.27 6.41
CA LYS A 71 6.26 -9.86 7.60
C LYS A 71 5.59 -11.19 7.30
N ASP A 72 4.71 -11.22 6.31
CA ASP A 72 4.01 -12.44 5.91
C ASP A 72 3.95 -12.53 4.38
N PRO A 73 5.07 -12.87 3.73
CA PRO A 73 5.15 -12.89 2.27
C PRO A 73 4.14 -13.83 1.64
N VAL A 74 3.87 -15.00 2.25
CA VAL A 74 2.98 -16.00 1.66
C VAL A 74 1.53 -15.54 1.69
N SER A 75 1.05 -15.02 2.83
CA SER A 75 -0.34 -14.54 2.92
C SER A 75 -0.58 -13.31 2.03
N VAL A 76 0.39 -12.38 1.99
CA VAL A 76 0.31 -11.18 1.14
C VAL A 76 0.29 -11.56 -0.35
N LEU A 77 1.16 -12.48 -0.79
CA LEU A 77 1.18 -12.95 -2.17
C LEU A 77 -0.11 -13.68 -2.54
N ASN A 78 -0.66 -14.52 -1.65
CA ASN A 78 -1.94 -15.17 -1.90
C ASN A 78 -3.09 -14.16 -2.03
N ALA A 79 -3.16 -13.17 -1.15
CA ALA A 79 -4.19 -12.14 -1.21
C ALA A 79 -4.08 -11.32 -2.52
N THR A 80 -2.88 -10.88 -2.87
CA THR A 80 -2.67 -10.09 -4.09
C THR A 80 -2.83 -10.90 -5.38
N ALA A 81 -2.58 -12.22 -5.35
CA ALA A 81 -2.88 -13.09 -6.47
C ALA A 81 -4.39 -13.22 -6.73
N GLU A 82 -5.23 -13.21 -5.69
CA GLU A 82 -6.69 -13.15 -5.86
C GLU A 82 -7.15 -11.82 -6.47
N ILE A 83 -6.50 -10.71 -6.11
CA ILE A 83 -6.76 -9.39 -6.72
C ILE A 83 -6.46 -9.43 -8.23
N GLY A 84 -5.35 -10.05 -8.62
CA GLY A 84 -4.93 -10.20 -10.02
C GLY A 84 -5.91 -10.98 -10.91
N LYS A 85 -6.89 -11.70 -10.33
CA LYS A 85 -7.95 -12.39 -11.08
C LYS A 85 -9.09 -11.46 -11.53
N SER A 86 -9.14 -10.24 -11.02
CA SER A 86 -10.13 -9.24 -11.45
C SER A 86 -10.03 -8.98 -12.95
N GLN A 87 -11.14 -8.59 -13.58
CA GLN A 87 -11.15 -8.10 -14.96
C GLN A 87 -10.98 -6.57 -15.05
N ASP A 88 -10.90 -5.89 -13.91
CA ASP A 88 -10.71 -4.44 -13.83
C ASP A 88 -9.23 -4.11 -13.67
N GLU A 89 -8.66 -3.38 -14.63
CA GLU A 89 -7.26 -2.96 -14.62
C GLU A 89 -6.91 -2.02 -13.45
N LEU A 90 -7.88 -1.22 -12.96
CA LEU A 90 -7.69 -0.36 -11.79
C LEU A 90 -7.63 -1.16 -10.49
N ILE A 91 -8.16 -2.38 -10.49
CA ILE A 91 -8.01 -3.35 -9.40
C ILE A 91 -6.71 -4.13 -9.55
N GLN A 92 -6.35 -4.56 -10.77
CA GLN A 92 -5.14 -5.34 -11.03
C GLN A 92 -3.84 -4.62 -10.65
N ARG A 93 -3.82 -3.27 -10.57
CA ARG A 93 -2.64 -2.52 -10.09
C ARG A 93 -2.16 -2.86 -8.67
N PHE A 94 -2.93 -3.65 -7.91
CA PHE A 94 -2.57 -4.16 -6.59
C PHE A 94 -2.25 -5.66 -6.58
N ASP A 95 -2.09 -6.29 -7.75
CA ASP A 95 -1.71 -7.69 -7.85
C ASP A 95 -0.26 -7.95 -7.38
N SER A 96 0.10 -9.24 -7.31
CA SER A 96 1.41 -9.66 -6.84
C SER A 96 2.56 -9.13 -7.71
N MET A 97 2.39 -9.03 -9.02
CA MET A 97 3.44 -8.49 -9.88
C MET A 97 3.67 -7.02 -9.56
N MET A 98 2.61 -6.24 -9.43
CA MET A 98 2.68 -4.80 -9.19
C MET A 98 3.27 -4.46 -7.82
N ILE A 99 2.88 -5.17 -6.75
CA ILE A 99 3.47 -4.92 -5.42
C ILE A 99 4.93 -5.39 -5.32
N CYS A 100 5.36 -6.29 -6.20
CA CYS A 100 6.75 -6.74 -6.30
C CYS A 100 7.59 -5.89 -7.26
N SER A 101 6.99 -4.93 -7.98
CA SER A 101 7.69 -3.99 -8.88
C SER A 101 8.14 -2.70 -8.17
N LEU A 102 8.46 -2.79 -6.87
CA LEU A 102 8.97 -1.69 -6.04
C LEU A 102 8.14 -0.39 -6.14
N PRO A 103 6.83 -0.41 -5.80
CA PRO A 103 5.96 0.78 -5.92
C PRO A 103 6.44 2.01 -5.13
N MET A 104 7.36 1.81 -4.17
CA MET A 104 7.98 2.88 -3.40
C MET A 104 8.97 3.76 -4.19
N MET A 105 9.33 3.42 -5.44
CA MET A 105 10.34 4.15 -6.23
C MET A 105 10.09 5.66 -6.38
N ASN A 106 8.82 6.07 -6.39
CA ASN A 106 8.42 7.47 -6.52
C ASN A 106 8.47 8.25 -5.20
N GLY A 107 8.39 7.57 -4.05
CA GLY A 107 8.31 8.21 -2.73
C GLY A 107 9.55 8.06 -1.86
N TYR A 108 10.47 7.16 -2.21
CA TYR A 108 11.63 6.81 -1.39
C TYR A 108 12.95 7.05 -2.12
N THR A 109 13.98 7.45 -1.36
CA THR A 109 15.32 7.61 -1.91
C THR A 109 15.86 6.27 -2.39
N ARG A 110 16.81 6.30 -3.33
CA ARG A 110 17.46 5.09 -3.82
C ARG A 110 18.06 4.24 -2.69
N ALA A 111 18.70 4.89 -1.71
CA ALA A 111 19.27 4.21 -0.55
C ALA A 111 18.21 3.46 0.28
N ALA A 112 17.02 4.05 0.44
CA ALA A 112 15.92 3.39 1.13
C ALA A 112 15.37 2.20 0.33
N ILE A 113 15.22 2.34 -0.98
CA ILE A 113 14.77 1.27 -1.87
C ILE A 113 15.75 0.09 -1.85
N GLU A 114 17.06 0.35 -1.92
CA GLU A 114 18.10 -0.68 -1.83
C GLU A 114 18.07 -1.41 -0.47
N LYS A 115 17.83 -0.67 0.62
CA LYS A 115 17.65 -1.25 1.96
C LYS A 115 16.41 -2.15 2.02
N TYR A 116 15.27 -1.70 1.50
CA TYR A 116 14.05 -2.50 1.43
C TYR A 116 14.29 -3.78 0.63
N TYR A 117 14.87 -3.65 -0.57
CA TYR A 117 15.16 -4.77 -1.45
C TYR A 117 16.03 -5.84 -0.76
N ALA A 118 17.09 -5.43 -0.06
CA ALA A 118 17.95 -6.39 0.67
C ALA A 118 17.16 -7.18 1.75
N GLN A 119 16.23 -6.52 2.44
CA GLN A 119 15.35 -7.18 3.41
C GLN A 119 14.36 -8.12 2.70
N ALA A 120 13.71 -7.65 1.64
CA ALA A 120 12.72 -8.41 0.87
C ALA A 120 13.33 -9.67 0.24
N VAL A 121 14.53 -9.59 -0.34
CA VAL A 121 15.25 -10.75 -0.89
C VAL A 121 15.40 -11.85 0.16
N THR A 122 15.84 -11.50 1.37
CA THR A 122 16.05 -12.47 2.45
C THR A 122 14.73 -13.15 2.83
N VAL A 123 13.67 -12.37 3.02
CA VAL A 123 12.35 -12.88 3.43
C VAL A 123 11.71 -13.75 2.35
N LEU A 124 11.75 -13.31 1.08
CA LEU A 124 11.18 -14.03 -0.05
C LEU A 124 11.95 -15.31 -0.39
N GLN A 125 13.28 -15.32 -0.23
CA GLN A 125 14.08 -16.54 -0.35
C GLN A 125 13.67 -17.59 0.69
N ASN A 126 13.44 -17.17 1.94
CA ASN A 126 13.01 -18.06 3.02
C ASN A 126 11.56 -18.57 2.81
N ALA A 127 10.70 -17.76 2.21
CA ALA A 127 9.34 -18.17 1.85
C ALA A 127 9.32 -19.26 0.76
N GLY A 128 10.37 -19.33 -0.07
CA GLY A 128 10.58 -20.40 -1.03
C GLY A 128 9.67 -20.32 -2.25
N LYS A 129 9.16 -21.48 -2.72
CA LYS A 129 8.43 -21.61 -3.98
C LYS A 129 7.28 -20.59 -4.17
N PRO A 130 6.44 -20.29 -3.17
CA PRO A 130 5.37 -19.31 -3.31
C PRO A 130 5.84 -17.89 -3.66
N ALA A 131 7.10 -17.54 -3.33
CA ALA A 131 7.63 -16.20 -3.48
C ALA A 131 8.60 -16.02 -4.64
N ILE A 132 8.84 -17.07 -5.45
CA ILE A 132 9.91 -17.05 -6.44
C ILE A 132 9.66 -16.05 -7.57
N GLU A 133 8.41 -15.90 -8.01
CA GLU A 133 8.03 -14.96 -9.06
C GLU A 133 8.20 -13.51 -8.57
N CYS A 134 7.70 -13.21 -7.37
CA CYS A 134 7.90 -11.90 -6.74
C CYS A 134 9.38 -11.55 -6.58
N LEU A 135 10.19 -12.52 -6.13
CA LEU A 135 11.62 -12.33 -5.95
C LEU A 135 12.35 -12.04 -7.26
N ASN A 136 11.97 -12.72 -8.35
CA ASN A 136 12.54 -12.47 -9.67
C ASN A 136 12.13 -11.10 -10.20
N ASN A 137 10.85 -10.73 -10.07
CA ASN A 137 10.38 -9.42 -10.48
C ASN A 137 11.10 -8.28 -9.73
N MET A 138 11.29 -8.41 -8.42
CA MET A 138 12.06 -7.44 -7.63
C MET A 138 13.52 -7.32 -8.09
N ARG A 139 14.15 -8.44 -8.50
CA ARG A 139 15.53 -8.43 -9.03
C ARG A 139 15.59 -7.65 -10.34
N ASP A 140 14.69 -7.96 -11.25
CA ASP A 140 14.63 -7.31 -12.56
C ASP A 140 14.40 -5.80 -12.40
N THR A 141 13.44 -5.39 -11.56
CA THR A 141 13.18 -3.97 -11.27
C THR A 141 14.40 -3.28 -10.62
N MET A 142 15.10 -3.95 -9.70
CA MET A 142 16.31 -3.38 -9.11
C MET A 142 17.47 -3.25 -10.09
N ASP A 143 17.62 -4.19 -11.01
CA ASP A 143 18.67 -4.14 -12.02
C ASP A 143 18.42 -3.00 -13.00
N GLU A 144 17.17 -2.75 -13.39
CA GLU A 144 16.74 -1.57 -14.15
C GLU A 144 17.04 -0.27 -13.38
N LEU A 145 16.57 -0.15 -12.13
CA LEU A 145 16.84 1.03 -11.28
C LEU A 145 18.34 1.29 -11.15
N ARG A 146 19.15 0.23 -11.10
CA ARG A 146 20.61 0.37 -10.99
C ARG A 146 21.27 0.85 -12.27
N ALA A 147 20.77 0.42 -13.42
CA ALA A 147 21.26 0.80 -14.74
C ALA A 147 21.04 2.30 -15.04
N ASP A 148 19.98 2.90 -14.47
CA ASP A 148 19.64 4.32 -14.66
C ASP A 148 20.65 5.33 -14.04
N GLY A 149 21.71 4.85 -13.38
CA GLY A 149 22.79 5.67 -12.85
C GLY A 149 22.47 6.39 -11.52
N PRO A 150 23.45 7.08 -10.92
CA PRO A 150 23.31 7.70 -9.60
C PRO A 150 22.43 8.97 -9.57
N ASP A 151 22.03 9.48 -10.74
CA ASP A 151 21.38 10.78 -10.88
C ASP A 151 19.85 10.69 -10.68
N GLY A 152 19.45 10.35 -9.46
CA GLY A 152 18.12 10.70 -8.98
C GLY A 152 18.02 12.22 -8.79
N LYS A 153 17.81 13.00 -9.86
CA LYS A 153 17.34 14.38 -9.67
C LYS A 153 16.00 14.30 -8.92
N GLY A 154 15.94 14.85 -7.70
CA GLY A 154 14.69 14.94 -6.92
C GLY A 154 14.60 14.07 -5.67
N ASP A 155 15.73 13.60 -5.12
CA ASP A 155 15.72 12.87 -3.83
C ASP A 155 15.50 13.77 -2.60
N ASP A 156 15.58 15.10 -2.74
CA ASP A 156 15.45 16.05 -1.62
C ASP A 156 14.07 16.02 -0.94
N GLU A 157 13.02 15.56 -1.65
CA GLU A 157 11.65 15.43 -1.12
C GLU A 157 11.26 13.98 -0.78
N LYS A 158 12.16 13.00 -1.00
CA LYS A 158 11.86 11.58 -0.81
C LYS A 158 12.19 11.07 0.59
N LEU A 159 11.47 10.04 1.02
CA LEU A 159 11.69 9.37 2.31
C LEU A 159 12.98 8.54 2.28
N ASN A 160 13.86 8.77 3.25
CA ASN A 160 15.11 8.00 3.39
C ASN A 160 15.02 6.87 4.43
N THR A 161 13.95 6.84 5.24
CA THR A 161 13.71 5.83 6.27
C THR A 161 12.54 4.95 5.87
N LEU A 162 12.73 3.64 5.97
CA LEU A 162 11.66 2.66 5.85
C LEU A 162 10.70 2.77 7.05
N PRO A 163 9.42 2.45 6.88
CA PRO A 163 8.47 2.37 7.97
C PRO A 163 8.90 1.32 9.01
N ASP A 164 8.57 1.60 10.26
CA ASP A 164 8.67 0.58 11.33
C ASP A 164 7.52 -0.40 11.19
N VAL A 165 7.80 -1.47 10.46
CA VAL A 165 6.83 -2.51 10.14
C VAL A 165 6.51 -3.43 11.34
N GLY A 166 7.13 -3.23 12.52
CA GLY A 166 6.82 -3.97 13.76
C GLY A 166 7.24 -5.42 13.70
#